data_AF-A0A1Q3CQ88-F1
#
_entry.id   AF-A0A1Q3CQ88-F1
#
_cell.length_a   1.000
_cell.length_b   1.000
_cell.length_c   1.000
_cell.angle_alpha   90.00
_cell.angle_beta   90.00
_cell.angle_gamma   90.00
#
_symmetry.space_group_name_H-M   'P 1'
#
loop_
_entity.id
_entity.type
_entity.pdbx_description
1 polymer ?
#
loop_
_entity_poly.entity_id
_entity_poly.type
_entity_poly.pdbx_seq_one_letter_code
_entity_poly.pdbx_strand_id
1 'polypeptide(L)'
;MDWIHKYLNIALTPPPPVLLSFPFTLPLHLVFKLLCRIKRYIFGENVAGKVILITGASSGIGEQLAYEYARRGARLAIIARREDRLKEVAKKSHQLGSPDVIVLSADVSKVENYQRFISETLRHFGQCLLVPLYSFLF
;
A
#
# COMPACT_ATOMS: atom_id res chain seq x y z
N MET A 1 23.74 -40.69 48.92
CA MET A 1 24.27 -39.31 48.84
C MET A 1 24.43 -38.82 47.40
N ASP A 2 24.45 -39.69 46.39
CA ASP A 2 24.72 -39.35 44.97
C ASP A 2 23.62 -38.54 44.27
N TRP A 3 22.45 -38.48 44.89
CA TRP A 3 21.22 -37.97 44.30
C TRP A 3 21.21 -36.45 44.42
N ILE A 4 21.78 -35.96 45.53
CA ILE A 4 22.04 -34.54 45.78
C ILE A 4 23.09 -34.03 44.79
N HIS A 5 24.18 -34.78 44.55
CA HIS A 5 25.20 -34.40 43.57
C HIS A 5 24.66 -34.38 42.13
N LYS A 6 23.81 -35.35 41.75
CA LYS A 6 23.14 -35.36 40.43
C LYS A 6 22.18 -34.18 40.26
N TYR A 7 21.46 -33.82 41.32
CA TYR A 7 20.56 -32.66 41.31
C TYR A 7 21.33 -31.33 41.28
N LEU A 8 22.42 -31.22 42.06
CA LEU A 8 23.31 -30.05 42.06
C LEU A 8 23.96 -29.84 40.69
N ASN A 9 24.40 -30.92 40.01
CA ASN A 9 25.04 -30.82 38.70
C ASN A 9 24.07 -30.39 37.60
N ILE A 10 22.81 -30.82 37.65
CA ILE A 10 21.77 -30.40 36.69
C ILE A 10 21.37 -28.94 36.94
N ALA A 11 21.31 -28.51 38.20
CA ALA A 11 20.99 -27.13 38.57
C ALA A 11 22.15 -26.14 38.30
N LEU A 12 23.41 -26.59 38.35
CA LEU A 12 24.59 -25.77 38.06
C LEU A 12 25.03 -25.81 36.59
N THR A 13 24.54 -26.73 35.75
CA THR A 13 24.83 -26.67 34.32
C THR A 13 24.30 -25.37 33.75
N PRO A 14 25.16 -24.46 33.23
CA PRO A 14 24.69 -23.21 32.67
C PRO A 14 23.69 -23.54 31.55
N PRO A 15 22.52 -22.88 31.52
CA PRO A 15 21.55 -23.10 30.46
C PRO A 15 22.27 -22.95 29.11
N PRO A 16 21.99 -23.82 28.12
CA PRO A 16 22.69 -23.82 26.85
C PRO A 16 22.79 -22.39 26.30
N PRO A 17 23.94 -21.93 25.76
CA PRO A 17 24.15 -20.53 25.36
C PRO A 17 23.04 -19.95 24.46
N VAL A 18 22.37 -20.83 23.71
CA VAL A 18 21.22 -20.56 22.85
C VAL A 18 20.03 -19.95 23.60
N LEU A 19 19.81 -20.36 24.87
CA LEU A 19 18.76 -19.81 25.74
C LEU A 19 19.07 -18.38 26.20
N LEU A 20 20.36 -18.05 26.38
CA LEU A 20 20.80 -16.71 26.79
C LEU A 20 20.71 -15.67 25.66
N SER A 21 20.86 -16.09 24.40
CA SER A 21 20.77 -15.21 23.23
C SER A 21 19.34 -14.92 22.75
N PHE A 22 18.37 -15.75 23.15
CA PHE A 22 16.96 -15.66 22.74
C PHE A 22 16.29 -14.28 22.95
N PRO A 23 16.47 -13.60 24.11
CA PRO A 23 15.86 -12.29 24.33
C PRO A 23 16.50 -11.16 23.51
N PHE A 24 17.68 -11.37 22.91
CA PHE A 24 18.33 -10.37 22.05
C PHE A 24 18.01 -10.61 20.56
N THR A 25 17.87 -11.87 20.13
CA THR A 25 17.58 -12.22 18.73
C THR A 25 16.11 -12.00 18.37
N LEU A 26 15.19 -12.24 19.30
CA LEU A 26 13.74 -12.09 19.08
C LEU A 26 13.32 -10.63 18.78
N PRO A 27 13.72 -9.60 19.58
CA PRO A 27 13.38 -8.22 19.27
C PRO A 27 14.02 -7.75 17.95
N LEU A 28 15.25 -8.17 17.65
CA LEU A 28 15.89 -7.86 16.37
C LEU A 28 15.16 -8.50 15.18
N HIS A 29 14.70 -9.75 15.32
CA HIS A 29 13.92 -10.43 14.29
C HIS A 29 12.53 -9.82 14.09
N LEU A 30 11.87 -9.38 15.16
CA LEU A 30 10.59 -8.68 15.08
C LEU A 30 10.73 -7.31 14.43
N VAL A 31 11.77 -6.56 14.77
CA VAL A 31 12.13 -5.30 14.09
C VAL A 31 12.45 -5.58 12.62
N PHE A 32 13.20 -6.63 12.31
CA PHE A 32 13.48 -7.02 10.92
C PHE A 32 12.20 -7.38 10.16
N LYS A 33 11.28 -8.17 10.72
CA LYS A 33 9.98 -8.45 10.09
C LYS A 33 9.13 -7.20 9.93
N LEU A 34 9.15 -6.29 10.91
CA LEU A 34 8.43 -5.01 10.84
C LEU A 34 9.01 -4.14 9.72
N LEU A 35 10.34 -4.02 9.64
CA LEU A 35 11.04 -3.30 8.58
C LEU A 35 10.78 -3.92 7.21
N CYS A 36 10.82 -5.25 7.08
CA CYS A 36 10.46 -5.94 5.85
C CYS A 36 8.99 -5.75 5.48
N ARG A 37 8.07 -5.69 6.45
CA ARG A 37 6.64 -5.46 6.21
C ARG A 37 6.39 -4.04 5.71
N ILE A 38 7.05 -3.05 6.31
CA ILE A 38 7.07 -1.66 5.85
C ILE A 38 7.70 -1.58 4.45
N LYS A 39 8.84 -2.26 4.24
CA LYS A 39 9.52 -2.28 2.94
C LYS A 39 8.63 -2.89 1.87
N ARG A 40 7.88 -3.96 2.15
CA ARG A 40 6.97 -4.59 1.18
C ARG A 40 5.71 -3.76 0.89
N TYR A 41 5.32 -2.90 1.83
CA TYR A 41 4.26 -1.92 1.64
C TYR A 41 4.72 -0.72 0.78
N ILE A 42 6.00 -0.35 0.88
CA ILE A 42 6.61 0.77 0.15
C ILE A 42 7.19 0.34 -1.21
N PHE A 43 7.73 -0.88 -1.31
CA PHE A 43 8.43 -1.38 -2.50
C PHE A 43 7.42 -1.87 -3.53
N GLY A 44 7.29 -1.04 -4.57
CA GLY A 44 6.15 -1.00 -5.47
C GLY A 44 6.06 -2.16 -6.44
N GLU A 45 4.83 -2.57 -6.69
CA GLU A 45 4.50 -3.31 -7.91
C GLU A 45 4.86 -2.47 -9.14
N ASN A 46 5.28 -3.13 -10.23
CA ASN A 46 5.37 -2.47 -11.51
C ASN A 46 3.94 -2.13 -11.98
N VAL A 47 3.66 -0.83 -12.04
CA VAL A 47 2.36 -0.25 -12.40
C VAL A 47 2.40 0.46 -13.74
N ALA A 48 3.53 0.47 -14.42
CA ALA A 48 3.66 1.06 -15.75
C ALA A 48 2.66 0.39 -16.72
N GLY A 49 1.88 1.20 -17.42
CA GLY A 49 0.83 0.74 -18.34
C GLY A 49 -0.41 0.13 -17.69
N LYS A 50 -0.42 -0.13 -16.37
CA LYS A 50 -1.62 -0.54 -15.64
C LYS A 50 -2.57 0.64 -15.48
N VAL A 51 -3.84 0.34 -15.28
CA VAL A 51 -4.91 1.34 -15.08
C VAL A 51 -5.23 1.38 -13.61
N ILE A 52 -5.00 2.51 -12.96
CA ILE A 52 -5.20 2.70 -11.53
C ILE A 52 -6.38 3.66 -11.33
N LEU A 53 -7.43 3.17 -10.65
CA LEU A 53 -8.59 3.97 -10.31
C LEU A 53 -8.49 4.50 -8.87
N ILE A 54 -8.56 5.82 -8.73
CA ILE A 54 -8.35 6.55 -7.48
C ILE A 54 -9.60 7.38 -7.19
N THR A 55 -10.25 7.11 -6.06
CA THR A 55 -11.34 7.93 -5.53
C THR A 55 -10.80 9.02 -4.61
N GLY A 56 -11.54 10.13 -4.44
CA GLY A 56 -11.10 11.26 -3.63
C GLY A 56 -9.86 11.98 -4.18
N ALA A 57 -9.56 11.86 -5.47
CA ALA A 57 -8.30 12.32 -6.06
C ALA A 57 -8.15 13.85 -6.17
N SER A 58 -9.19 14.64 -5.84
CA SER A 58 -9.16 16.11 -5.95
C SER A 58 -8.29 16.83 -4.89
N SER A 59 -7.84 16.13 -3.85
CA SER A 59 -7.04 16.72 -2.76
C SER A 59 -6.39 15.66 -1.85
N GLY A 60 -5.39 16.08 -1.07
CA GLY A 60 -4.86 15.30 0.05
C GLY A 60 -4.14 14.03 -0.41
N ILE A 61 -4.43 12.90 0.26
CA ILE A 61 -3.77 11.61 -0.02
C ILE A 61 -4.07 11.13 -1.44
N GLY A 62 -5.32 11.22 -1.90
CA GLY A 62 -5.72 10.76 -3.24
C GLY A 62 -5.02 11.54 -4.36
N GLU A 63 -4.82 12.85 -4.16
CA GLU A 63 -4.06 13.70 -5.09
C GLU A 63 -2.58 13.26 -5.16
N GLN A 64 -1.91 13.10 -4.02
CA GLN A 64 -0.51 12.68 -4.00
C GLN A 64 -0.33 11.27 -4.56
N LEU A 65 -1.30 10.38 -4.31
CA LEU A 65 -1.30 9.03 -4.86
C LEU A 65 -1.42 9.05 -6.39
N ALA A 66 -2.25 9.93 -6.96
CA ALA A 66 -2.33 10.11 -8.41
C ALA A 66 -0.98 10.55 -8.98
N TYR A 67 -0.29 11.49 -8.34
CA TYR A 67 1.04 11.94 -8.77
C TYR A 67 2.10 10.84 -8.66
N GLU A 68 2.09 10.06 -7.58
CA GLU A 68 3.03 8.94 -7.41
C GLU A 68 2.82 7.84 -8.46
N TYR A 69 1.58 7.48 -8.76
CA TYR A 69 1.29 6.50 -9.81
C TYR A 69 1.58 7.04 -11.21
N ALA A 70 1.35 8.34 -11.45
CA ALA A 70 1.74 9.00 -12.69
C ALA A 70 3.26 8.93 -12.94
N ARG A 71 4.07 9.23 -11.92
CA ARG A 71 5.55 9.12 -12.00
C ARG A 71 6.03 7.71 -12.35
N ARG A 72 5.23 6.69 -12.01
CA ARG A 72 5.50 5.28 -12.30
C ARG A 72 4.93 4.82 -13.64
N GLY A 73 4.39 5.73 -14.46
CA GLY A 73 3.88 5.44 -15.80
C GLY A 73 2.54 4.69 -15.82
N ALA A 74 1.77 4.75 -14.73
CA ALA A 74 0.42 4.19 -14.72
C ALA A 74 -0.55 5.07 -15.50
N ARG A 75 -1.56 4.47 -16.13
CA ARG A 75 -2.76 5.16 -16.62
C ARG A 75 -3.71 5.37 -15.45
N LEU A 76 -4.39 6.51 -15.38
CA LEU A 76 -5.17 6.88 -14.21
C LEU A 76 -6.65 7.11 -14.54
N ALA A 77 -7.53 6.65 -13.64
CA ALA A 77 -8.91 7.06 -13.58
C ALA A 77 -9.16 7.75 -12.25
N ILE A 78 -9.38 9.06 -12.28
CA ILE A 78 -9.49 9.87 -11.06
C ILE A 78 -10.92 10.35 -10.82
N ILE A 79 -11.43 10.08 -9.62
CA ILE A 79 -12.82 10.35 -9.23
C ILE A 79 -12.87 11.27 -8.02
N ALA A 80 -13.67 12.32 -8.10
CA ALA A 80 -14.03 13.20 -6.98
C ALA A 80 -15.24 14.07 -7.36
N ARG A 81 -15.74 14.86 -6.40
CA ARG A 81 -16.89 15.76 -6.59
C ARG A 81 -16.55 17.08 -7.30
N ARG A 82 -15.30 17.54 -7.18
CA ARG A 82 -14.82 18.84 -7.69
C ARG A 82 -14.06 18.63 -9.00
N GLU A 83 -14.72 18.87 -10.11
CA GLU A 83 -14.20 18.59 -11.46
C GLU A 83 -13.04 19.53 -11.85
N ASP A 84 -13.13 20.80 -11.47
CA ASP A 84 -12.08 21.81 -11.63
C ASP A 84 -10.75 21.34 -11.04
N ARG A 85 -10.79 20.87 -9.80
CA ARG A 85 -9.62 20.32 -9.10
C ARG A 85 -9.11 19.03 -9.73
N LEU A 86 -10.01 18.14 -10.17
CA LEU A 86 -9.59 16.93 -10.88
C LEU A 86 -8.87 17.24 -12.19
N LYS A 87 -9.33 18.23 -12.96
CA LYS A 87 -8.67 18.65 -14.20
C LYS A 87 -7.25 19.16 -13.96
N GLU A 88 -7.02 19.89 -12.87
CA GLU A 88 -5.67 20.29 -12.44
C GLU A 88 -4.80 19.08 -12.11
N VAL A 89 -5.34 18.13 -11.33
CA VAL A 89 -4.65 16.89 -10.96
C VAL A 89 -4.32 16.04 -12.19
N ALA A 90 -5.25 15.91 -13.14
CA ALA A 90 -5.03 15.18 -14.38
C ALA A 90 -3.92 15.81 -15.22
N LYS A 91 -3.97 17.13 -15.42
CA LYS A 91 -2.93 17.87 -16.16
C LYS A 91 -1.55 17.66 -15.55
N LYS A 92 -1.44 17.78 -14.22
CA LYS A 92 -0.18 17.56 -13.51
C LYS A 92 0.26 16.09 -13.56
N SER A 93 -0.67 15.14 -13.48
CA SER A 93 -0.37 13.72 -13.61
C SER A 93 0.19 13.36 -15.00
N HIS A 94 -0.36 13.93 -16.07
CA HIS A 94 0.24 13.80 -17.40
C HIS A 94 1.66 14.35 -17.46
N GLN A 95 1.89 15.55 -16.91
CA GLN A 95 3.24 16.16 -16.85
C GLN A 95 4.25 15.30 -16.07
N LEU A 96 3.78 14.53 -15.09
CA LEU A 96 4.62 13.65 -14.26
C LEU A 96 4.93 12.30 -14.91
N GLY A 97 4.29 11.94 -16.04
CA GLY A 97 4.59 10.71 -16.78
C GLY A 97 3.41 9.75 -16.96
N SER A 98 2.20 10.11 -16.54
CA SER A 98 1.02 9.30 -16.83
C SER A 98 0.73 9.26 -18.34
N PRO A 99 0.66 8.08 -18.98
CA PRO A 99 0.34 7.98 -20.41
C PRO A 99 -1.07 8.46 -20.75
N ASP A 100 -2.02 8.25 -19.84
CA ASP A 100 -3.43 8.60 -20.05
C ASP A 100 -4.15 8.82 -18.71
N VAL A 101 -5.05 9.80 -18.63
CA VAL A 101 -5.79 10.16 -17.42
C VAL A 101 -7.24 10.50 -17.77
N ILE A 102 -8.20 9.72 -17.26
CA ILE A 102 -9.64 10.05 -17.34
C ILE A 102 -10.11 10.74 -16.05
N VAL A 103 -10.88 11.81 -16.22
CA VAL A 103 -11.50 12.58 -15.13
C VAL A 103 -12.97 12.20 -15.02
N LEU A 104 -13.38 11.73 -13.84
CA LEU A 104 -14.74 11.28 -13.57
C LEU A 104 -15.31 12.07 -12.38
N SER A 105 -16.21 13.01 -12.66
CA SER A 105 -16.88 13.78 -11.60
C SER A 105 -18.05 12.98 -11.02
N ALA A 106 -17.93 12.53 -9.79
CA ALA A 106 -18.98 11.75 -9.12
C ALA A 106 -18.91 11.85 -7.59
N ASP A 107 -20.07 11.67 -6.95
CA ASP A 107 -20.16 11.48 -5.50
C ASP A 107 -20.08 9.99 -5.17
N VAL A 108 -18.98 9.57 -4.56
CA VAL A 108 -18.73 8.18 -4.20
C VAL A 108 -19.58 7.66 -3.03
N SER A 109 -20.38 8.53 -2.38
CA SER A 109 -21.36 8.12 -1.36
C SER A 109 -22.63 7.49 -1.94
N LYS A 110 -22.89 7.70 -3.24
CA LYS A 110 -24.06 7.16 -3.95
C LYS A 110 -23.70 5.88 -4.67
N VAL A 111 -24.40 4.79 -4.36
CA VAL A 111 -24.11 3.45 -4.90
C VAL A 111 -24.26 3.42 -6.43
N GLU A 112 -25.19 4.20 -6.97
CA GLU A 112 -25.47 4.28 -8.41
C GLU A 112 -24.26 4.80 -9.20
N ASN A 113 -23.42 5.62 -8.57
CA ASN A 113 -22.23 6.16 -9.22
C ASN A 113 -21.14 5.09 -9.39
N TYR A 114 -21.10 4.06 -8.54
CA TYR A 114 -20.06 3.01 -8.57
C TYR A 114 -20.04 2.26 -9.89
N GLN A 115 -21.20 1.77 -10.33
CA GLN A 115 -21.32 1.07 -11.61
C GLN A 115 -20.96 1.98 -12.78
N ARG A 116 -21.39 3.25 -12.72
CA ARG A 116 -21.14 4.22 -13.78
C ARG A 116 -19.65 4.45 -14.00
N PHE A 117 -18.88 4.84 -12.98
CA PHE A 117 -17.47 5.18 -13.21
C PHE A 117 -16.61 3.95 -13.52
N ILE A 118 -16.96 2.77 -13.01
CA ILE A 118 -16.30 1.53 -13.44
C ILE A 118 -16.59 1.28 -14.93
N SER A 119 -17.85 1.41 -15.35
CA SER A 119 -18.21 1.21 -16.76
C SER A 119 -17.51 2.21 -17.68
N GLU A 120 -17.39 3.48 -17.27
CA GLU A 120 -16.69 4.53 -18.04
C GLU A 120 -15.19 4.25 -18.09
N THR A 121 -14.59 3.81 -16.97
CA THR A 121 -13.16 3.44 -16.91
C THR A 121 -12.86 2.23 -17.79
N LEU A 122 -13.71 1.19 -17.74
CA LEU A 122 -13.59 0.00 -18.57
C LEU A 122 -13.80 0.32 -20.05
N ARG A 123 -14.75 1.21 -20.39
CA ARG A 123 -14.97 1.66 -21.77
C ARG A 123 -13.75 2.40 -22.32
N HIS A 124 -13.08 3.20 -21.49
CA HIS A 124 -11.92 3.99 -21.91
C HIS A 124 -10.64 3.15 -22.00
N PHE A 125 -10.38 2.27 -21.04
CA PHE A 125 -9.10 1.55 -20.95
C PHE A 125 -9.14 0.05 -21.23
N GLY A 126 -10.33 -0.56 -21.30
CA GLY A 126 -10.53 -2.01 -21.45
C GLY A 126 -10.30 -2.84 -20.17
N GLN A 127 -9.59 -2.30 -19.19
CA GLN A 127 -9.25 -2.96 -17.92
C GLN A 127 -9.06 -1.92 -16.80
N CYS A 128 -9.26 -2.31 -15.54
CA CYS A 128 -9.06 -1.42 -14.40
C CYS A 128 -8.61 -2.18 -13.14
N LEU A 129 -7.57 -1.70 -12.46
CA LEU A 129 -7.23 -2.09 -11.10
C LEU A 129 -7.77 -1.02 -10.15
N LEU A 130 -8.73 -1.41 -9.31
CA LEU A 130 -9.33 -0.51 -8.34
C LEU A 130 -8.44 -0.43 -7.10
N VAL A 131 -8.04 0.77 -6.71
CA VAL A 131 -7.28 1.03 -5.49
C VAL A 131 -8.21 1.70 -4.48
N PRO A 132 -8.81 0.93 -3.54
CA PRO A 132 -9.69 1.52 -2.55
C PRO A 132 -8.85 2.32 -1.55
N LEU A 133 -9.28 3.55 -1.22
CA LEU A 133 -8.61 4.42 -0.23
C LEU A 133 -8.41 3.73 1.13
N TYR A 134 -9.28 2.78 1.50
CA TYR A 134 -9.16 2.01 2.73
C TYR A 134 -7.97 1.02 2.72
N SER A 135 -7.45 0.67 1.54
CA SER A 135 -6.28 -0.19 1.42
C SER A 135 -4.99 0.49 1.90
N PHE A 136 -5.03 1.81 2.12
CA PHE A 136 -3.90 2.58 2.64
C PHE A 136 -4.04 2.96 4.12
N LEU A 137 -5.15 2.57 4.78
CA LEU A 137 -5.48 2.95 6.15
C LEU A 137 -5.13 1.87 7.20
N PHE A 138 -4.49 0.76 6.81
CA PHE A 138 -4.07 -0.31 7.73
C PHE A 138 -2.75 -0.96 7.32
#